data_AF-A0A3D5NUI0-F1
#
_entry.id   AF-A0A3D5NUI0-F1
#
_cell.length_a   1.000
_cell.length_b   1.000
_cell.length_c   1.000
_cell.angle_alpha   90.00
_cell.angle_beta   90.00
_cell.angle_gamma   90.00
#
_symmetry.space_group_name_H-M   'P 1'
#
loop_
_entity.id
_entity.type
_entity.pdbx_description
1 polymer ?
#
loop_
_entity_poly.entity_id
_entity_poly.type
_entity_poly.pdbx_seq_one_letter_code
_entity_poly.pdbx_strand_id
1 'polypeptide(L)' 'MFEDIKGVIFDMDGTLIDSMWVWRKIDEDFILKQGIKIKPEELMGSISHLSFHETAEYFKREFKLMESVEDIKN' A
#
# COMPACT_ATOMS: atom_id res chain seq x y z
N MET A 1 15.03 20.72 22.96
CA MET A 1 13.56 20.57 23.12
C MET A 1 12.93 21.62 22.22
N PHE A 2 11.86 21.32 21.50
CA PHE A 2 11.28 22.29 20.56
C PHE A 2 10.73 23.48 21.33
N GLU A 3 11.22 24.69 21.03
CA GLU A 3 10.70 25.95 21.56
C GLU A 3 9.82 26.61 20.47
N ASP A 4 8.74 27.28 20.89
CA ASP A 4 7.80 28.01 20.02
C ASP A 4 6.99 27.21 18.97
N ILE A 5 6.88 25.87 19.09
CA ILE A 5 5.99 25.06 18.24
C ILE A 5 4.55 25.08 18.79
N LYS A 6 3.59 25.53 17.96
CA LYS A 6 2.15 25.62 18.31
C LYS A 6 1.37 24.31 18.09
N GLY A 7 1.93 23.36 17.34
CA GLY A 7 1.29 22.09 17.06
C GLY A 7 2.14 21.20 16.16
N VAL A 8 1.91 19.89 16.23
CA VAL A 8 2.59 18.87 15.43
C VAL A 8 1.53 17.90 14.88
N ILE A 9 1.68 17.50 13.63
CA ILE A 9 0.86 16.47 13.00
C ILE A 9 1.71 15.22 12.88
N PHE A 10 1.18 14.11 13.35
CA PHE A 10 1.79 12.80 13.21
C PHE A 10 0.89 11.95 12.33
N ASP A 11 1.52 11.19 11.45
CA ASP A 11 0.86 10.07 10.82
C ASP A 11 0.49 9.03 11.90
N MET A 12 -0.54 8.23 11.64
CA MET A 12 -1.00 7.22 12.59
C MET A 12 -0.23 5.91 12.40
N ASP A 13 -0.26 5.40 11.17
CA ASP A 13 0.24 4.06 10.85
C ASP A 13 1.76 4.03 10.77
N GLY A 14 2.38 3.10 11.48
CA GLY A 14 3.84 3.00 11.56
C GLY A 14 4.54 4.17 12.28
N THR A 15 3.79 5.18 12.73
CA THR A 15 4.30 6.35 13.46
C THR A 15 3.80 6.39 14.90
N LEU A 16 2.48 6.47 15.12
CA LEU A 16 1.89 6.42 16.46
C LEU A 16 1.59 4.98 16.90
N ILE A 17 1.32 4.09 15.94
CA ILE A 17 0.98 2.68 16.18
C ILE A 17 1.89 1.79 15.35
N ASP A 18 2.34 0.67 15.92
CA ASP A 18 3.05 -0.38 15.19
C ASP A 18 2.07 -1.22 14.33
N SER A 19 1.62 -0.63 13.22
CA SER A 19 0.60 -1.20 12.32
C SER A 19 1.12 -1.54 10.92
N MET A 20 2.41 -1.33 10.61
CA MET A 20 2.97 -1.63 9.28
C MET A 20 2.85 -3.10 8.87
N TRP A 21 2.76 -4.01 9.84
CA TRP A 21 2.53 -5.43 9.57
C TRP A 21 1.16 -5.71 8.95
N VAL A 22 0.15 -4.85 9.18
CA VAL A 22 -1.19 -4.99 8.58
C VAL A 22 -1.09 -4.80 7.06
N TRP A 23 -0.39 -3.77 6.62
CA TRP A 23 -0.14 -3.52 5.19
C TRP A 23 0.60 -4.69 4.54
N ARG A 24 1.66 -5.19 5.18
CA ARG A 24 2.36 -6.41 4.70
C ARG A 24 1.40 -7.60 4.57
N LYS A 25 0.51 -7.79 5.54
CA LYS A 25 -0.43 -8.92 5.52
C LYS A 25 -1.44 -8.81 4.38
N ILE A 26 -1.93 -7.61 4.09
CA ILE A 26 -2.81 -7.33 2.94
C ILE A 26 -2.08 -7.66 1.63
N ASP A 27 -0.83 -7.22 1.48
CA ASP A 27 -0.02 -7.52 0.30
C ASP A 27 0.19 -9.04 0.13
N GLU A 28 0.52 -9.75 1.20
CA GLU A 28 0.65 -11.22 1.20
C GLU A 28 -0.64 -11.91 0.72
N ASP A 29 -1.78 -11.53 1.30
CA ASP A 29 -3.07 -12.15 1.00
C ASP A 29 -3.50 -11.84 -0.45
N PHE A 30 -3.22 -10.64 -0.95
CA PHE A 30 -3.44 -10.27 -2.35
C PHE A 30 -2.58 -11.12 -3.31
N ILE A 31 -1.27 -11.21 -3.04
CA ILE A 31 -0.32 -11.98 -3.85
C ILE A 31 -0.76 -13.45 -3.91
N LEU A 32 -1.12 -14.03 -2.77
CA LEU A 32 -1.60 -15.41 -2.66
C LEU A 32 -2.90 -15.63 -3.45
N LYS A 33 -3.87 -14.73 -3.31
CA LYS A 33 -5.17 -14.83 -4.00
C LYS A 33 -5.02 -14.81 -5.51
N GLN A 34 -4.10 -13.99 -6.02
CA GLN A 34 -3.88 -13.83 -7.46
C GLN A 34 -2.84 -14.81 -8.04
N GLY A 35 -2.24 -15.67 -7.21
CA GLY A 35 -1.22 -16.64 -7.65
C GLY A 35 0.08 -15.98 -8.13
N ILE A 36 0.36 -14.77 -7.66
CA ILE A 36 1.52 -13.98 -8.04
C ILE A 36 2.75 -14.50 -7.27
N LYS A 37 3.92 -14.50 -7.90
CA LYS A 37 5.19 -14.93 -7.28
C LYS A 37 6.13 -13.76 -7.05
N ILE A 38 5.69 -12.79 -6.26
CA ILE A 38 6.51 -11.66 -5.80
C ILE A 38 6.54 -11.63 -4.28
N LYS A 39 7.56 -11.02 -3.69
CA LYS A 39 7.57 -10.82 -2.24
C LYS A 39 6.73 -9.60 -1.86
N PRO A 40 6.09 -9.59 -0.68
CA PRO A 40 5.34 -8.44 -0.18
C PRO A 40 6.20 -7.15 -0.15
N GLU A 41 7.47 -7.25 0.21
CA GLU A 41 8.37 -6.10 0.26
C GLU A 41 8.66 -5.51 -1.13
N GLU A 42 8.72 -6.35 -2.15
CA GLU A 42 8.89 -5.93 -3.55
C GLU A 42 7.64 -5.23 -4.06
N LEU A 43 6.46 -5.74 -3.69
CA LEU A 43 5.18 -5.10 -3.99
C LEU A 43 5.07 -3.74 -3.31
N MET A 44 5.31 -3.69 -2.00
CA MET A 44 5.24 -2.47 -1.21
C MET A 44 6.17 -1.38 -1.76
N GLY A 45 7.42 -1.72 -2.10
CA GLY A 45 8.35 -0.77 -2.71
C GLY A 45 7.92 -0.25 -4.08
N SER A 46 7.15 -1.05 -4.83
CA SER A 46 6.63 -0.67 -6.15
C SER A 46 5.42 0.25 -6.08
N ILE A 47 4.66 0.24 -4.98
CA ILE A 47 3.40 0.98 -4.86
C ILE A 47 3.39 2.06 -3.79
N SER A 48 4.32 2.07 -2.84
CA SER A 48 4.31 3.00 -1.69
C SER A 48 4.47 4.47 -2.06
N HIS A 49 4.95 4.76 -3.26
CA HIS A 49 5.14 6.11 -3.80
C HIS A 49 4.01 6.54 -4.75
N LEU A 50 3.03 5.67 -4.96
CA LEU A 50 1.91 5.88 -5.86
C LEU A 50 0.66 6.32 -5.07
N SER A 51 -0.20 7.11 -5.70
CA SER A 51 -1.54 7.34 -5.21
C SER A 51 -2.41 6.09 -5.33
N PHE A 52 -3.52 6.03 -4.60
CA PHE A 52 -4.47 4.92 -4.66
C PHE A 52 -4.91 4.56 -6.08
N HIS A 53 -5.12 5.58 -6.94
CA HIS A 53 -5.50 5.35 -8.34
C HIS A 53 -4.34 4.76 -9.15
N GLU A 54 -3.13 5.30 -9.00
CA GLU A 54 -1.94 4.82 -9.69
C GLU A 54 -1.56 3.40 -9.24
N THR A 55 -1.79 3.04 -7.97
CA THR A 55 -1.64 1.67 -7.47
C THR A 55 -2.60 0.70 -8.18
N ALA A 56 -3.86 1.10 -8.37
CA ALA A 56 -4.83 0.27 -9.09
C ALA A 56 -4.47 0.12 -10.58
N GLU A 57 -3.98 1.18 -11.23
CA GLU A 57 -3.43 1.10 -12.59
C GLU A 57 -2.20 0.19 -12.68
N TYR A 58 -1.29 0.29 -11.70
CA TYR A 58 -0.12 -0.58 -11.58
C TYR A 58 -0.54 -2.05 -11.45
N PHE A 59 -1.48 -2.39 -10.57
CA PHE A 59 -1.98 -3.77 -10.43
C PHE A 59 -2.61 -4.29 -11.70
N LYS A 60 -3.45 -3.49 -12.36
CA LYS A 60 -4.06 -3.89 -13.64
C LYS A 60 -3.00 -4.22 -14.69
N ARG A 61 -1.96 -3.38 -14.80
CA ARG A 61 -0.88 -3.55 -15.79
C ARG A 61 0.02 -4.73 -15.47
N GLU A 62 0.55 -4.80 -14.25
CA GLU A 62 1.57 -5.81 -13.88
C GLU A 62 0.97 -7.21 -13.76
N PHE A 63 -0.24 -7.32 -13.21
CA PHE A 63 -0.90 -8.61 -12.99
C PHE A 63 -1.92 -8.98 -14.07
N LYS A 64 -2.07 -8.13 -15.09
CA LYS A 64 -2.95 -8.35 -16.25
C LYS A 64 -4.40 -8.66 -15.83
N LEU A 65 -4.87 -7.94 -14.81
CA LEU A 65 -6.23 -8.08 -14.29
C LEU A 65 -7.25 -7.68 -15.36
N MET A 66 -8.37 -8.40 -15.42
CA MET A 66 -9.43 -8.14 -16.42
C MET A 66 -10.39 -7.04 -15.96
N GLU A 67 -10.51 -6.88 -14.65
CA GLU A 67 -11.30 -5.89 -13.93
C GLU A 67 -10.93 -4.46 -14.34
N SER A 68 -11.90 -3.54 -14.33
CA SER A 68 -11.60 -2.11 -14.56
C SER A 68 -10.81 -1.54 -13.37
N VAL A 69 -10.13 -0.40 -13.57
CA VAL A 69 -9.44 0.29 -12.46
C VAL A 69 -10.41 0.63 -11.34
N GLU A 70 -11.67 0.93 -11.67
CA GLU A 70 -12.71 1.23 -10.69
C GLU A 70 -13.13 -0.02 -9.92
N ASP A 71 -13.25 -1.18 -10.58
CA ASP A 71 -13.56 -2.45 -9.92
C ASP A 71 -12.43 -2.92 -8.99
N ILE A 72 -11.17 -2.65 -9.35
CA ILE A 72 -10.00 -2.98 -8.51
C ILE A 72 -9.98 -2.15 -7.22
N LYS A 73 -10.59 -0.96 -7.22
CA LYS A 73 -10.67 -0.06 -6.07
C LYS A 73 -11.83 -0.40 -5.11
N ASN A 74 -12.73 -1.31 -5.47
CA ASN A 74 -13.94 -1.69 -4.72
C ASN A 74 -13.74 -2.98 -3.93
#